data_AF-A0A0K0CZ88-F1
#
_entry.id   AF-A0A0K0CZ88-F1
#
_cell.length_a   1.000
_cell.length_b   1.000
_cell.length_c   1.000
_cell.angle_alpha   90.00
_cell.angle_beta   90.00
_cell.angle_gamma   90.00
#
_symmetry.space_group_name_H-M   'P 1'
#
loop_
_entity.id
_entity.type
_entity.pdbx_description
1 polymer ?
#
loop_
_entity_poly.entity_id
_entity_poly.type
_entity_poly.pdbx_seq_one_letter_code
_entity_poly.pdbx_strand_id
1 'polypeptide(L)'
;MNLPSQFKIEHELKTMGSEQLRRERSLILNDLRSLDDQIGDLAFNNYRTYADAGRTTQHCTEIFTEMSEKLRVVSEQIPKLASELQSFHTCAKNVSNELDIVQSACQKESALWELLSLPSAIADKLVEARSFLLEELFNKFSGPLDLASSIQVVNNVRKMPNLTSTQLRICILQHRDIYLNRQISDITNHPEFAIRAIEIYRDCMYDTLVLYLAVFPENEPPRKDVSHLFLLNGVDMCTIWSKLMSLAASLGRMGLDFRALVVDCLTKMVLERFRSSIRATTNVFLNDTKVLSVVNEEISSLSVDRDIPANGPPVPPPEISLWDDICIYGNGILDAINDLRYSPYPLLVRFRFSSKLWKYREISFMSI
;
A
#
# COMPACT_ATOMS: atom_id res chain seq x y z
N MET A 1 79.02 73.03 -27.89
CA MET A 1 80.36 73.17 -28.51
C MET A 1 80.40 74.47 -29.32
N ASN A 2 80.87 75.56 -28.70
CA ASN A 2 81.21 76.82 -29.35
C ASN A 2 82.36 77.41 -28.49
N LEU A 3 83.56 76.83 -28.61
CA LEU A 3 84.78 77.30 -27.94
C LEU A 3 85.71 78.25 -28.75
N PRO A 4 85.44 78.68 -30.01
CA PRO A 4 86.41 79.49 -30.74
C PRO A 4 86.41 80.98 -30.34
N SER A 5 85.42 81.46 -29.56
CA SER A 5 85.37 82.85 -29.09
C SER A 5 86.28 83.13 -27.89
N GLN A 6 86.51 82.15 -27.01
CA GLN A 6 87.32 82.32 -25.79
C GLN A 6 88.81 82.61 -26.08
N PHE A 7 89.41 81.90 -27.04
CA PHE A 7 90.83 82.07 -27.39
C PHE A 7 91.13 83.42 -28.05
N LYS A 8 90.14 84.02 -28.72
CA LYS A 8 90.30 85.32 -29.39
C LYS A 8 90.37 86.47 -28.38
N ILE A 9 89.52 86.39 -27.35
CA ILE A 9 89.44 87.35 -26.25
C ILE A 9 90.73 87.35 -25.42
N GLU A 10 91.29 86.18 -25.12
CA GLU A 10 92.53 86.07 -24.34
C GLU A 10 93.76 86.71 -25.02
N HIS A 11 93.85 86.65 -26.36
CA HIS A 11 94.96 87.25 -27.09
C HIS A 11 94.80 88.77 -27.23
N GLU A 12 93.58 89.27 -27.39
CA GLU A 12 93.27 90.72 -27.39
C GLU A 12 93.52 91.37 -26.02
N LEU A 13 93.18 90.68 -24.92
CA LEU A 13 93.44 91.15 -23.56
C LEU A 13 94.94 91.30 -23.25
N LYS A 14 95.81 90.46 -23.84
CA LYS A 14 97.27 90.48 -23.58
C LYS A 14 98.02 91.58 -24.36
N THR A 15 97.46 92.06 -25.47
CA THR A 15 98.08 93.13 -26.29
C THR A 15 97.59 94.53 -25.90
N MET A 16 96.57 94.63 -25.06
CA MET A 16 96.02 95.89 -24.58
C MET A 16 96.86 96.53 -23.48
N GLY A 17 97.09 97.85 -23.57
CA GLY A 17 97.70 98.63 -22.49
C GLY A 17 96.83 98.67 -21.23
N SER A 18 97.42 98.90 -20.05
CA SER A 18 96.70 98.84 -18.76
C SER A 18 95.45 99.74 -18.68
N GLU A 19 95.47 100.89 -19.34
CA GLU A 19 94.34 101.82 -19.44
C GLU A 19 93.23 101.35 -20.41
N GLN A 20 93.55 100.45 -21.35
CA GLN A 20 92.60 99.86 -22.28
C GLN A 20 91.88 98.66 -21.64
N LEU A 21 92.60 97.81 -20.91
CA LEU A 21 92.04 96.75 -20.07
C LEU A 21 91.12 97.29 -18.97
N ARG A 22 91.49 98.42 -18.34
CA ARG A 22 90.60 99.10 -17.37
C ARG A 22 89.31 99.58 -18.02
N ARG A 23 89.38 100.12 -19.24
CA ARG A 23 88.22 100.55 -20.02
C ARG A 23 87.35 99.37 -20.41
N GLU A 24 87.92 98.28 -20.91
CA GLU A 24 87.17 97.08 -21.29
C GLU A 24 86.51 96.41 -20.08
N ARG A 25 87.22 96.28 -18.95
CA ARG A 25 86.63 95.86 -17.68
C ARG A 25 85.47 96.76 -17.26
N SER A 26 85.62 98.07 -17.41
CA SER A 26 84.54 99.01 -17.08
C SER A 26 83.34 98.88 -18.02
N LEU A 27 83.56 98.57 -19.30
CA LEU A 27 82.50 98.30 -20.27
C LEU A 27 81.79 97.00 -19.95
N ILE A 28 82.50 95.90 -19.70
CA ILE A 28 81.90 94.62 -19.31
C ILE A 28 81.13 94.76 -17.99
N LEU A 29 81.66 95.52 -17.02
CA LEU A 29 80.92 95.77 -15.77
C LEU A 29 79.65 96.59 -16.02
N ASN A 30 79.67 97.54 -16.95
CA ASN A 30 78.49 98.31 -17.32
C ASN A 30 77.49 97.46 -18.12
N ASP A 31 77.96 96.61 -19.03
CA ASP A 31 77.13 95.69 -19.81
C ASP A 31 76.50 94.64 -18.90
N LEU A 32 77.24 94.10 -17.92
CA LEU A 32 76.73 93.15 -16.95
C LEU A 32 75.66 93.80 -16.07
N ARG A 33 75.88 95.05 -15.62
CA ARG A 33 74.83 95.83 -14.93
C ARG A 33 73.60 96.05 -15.81
N SER A 34 73.80 96.42 -17.07
CA SER A 34 72.71 96.59 -18.04
C SER A 34 71.94 95.29 -18.29
N LEU A 35 72.62 94.15 -18.33
CA LEU A 35 72.01 92.84 -18.49
C LEU A 35 71.23 92.43 -17.23
N ASP A 36 71.77 92.74 -16.05
CA ASP A 36 71.10 92.51 -14.77
C ASP A 36 69.84 93.39 -14.64
N ASP A 37 69.91 94.66 -15.06
CA ASP A 37 68.78 95.57 -15.15
C ASP A 37 67.73 95.06 -16.16
N GLN A 38 68.15 94.58 -17.34
CA GLN A 38 67.27 93.99 -18.36
C GLN A 38 66.61 92.69 -17.89
N ILE A 39 67.35 91.82 -17.18
CA ILE A 39 66.80 90.60 -16.57
C ILE A 39 65.82 90.99 -15.46
N GLY A 40 66.17 91.99 -14.66
CA GLY A 40 65.30 92.55 -13.62
C GLY A 40 63.99 93.08 -14.20
N ASP A 41 64.05 93.90 -15.24
CA ASP A 41 62.88 94.47 -15.93
C ASP A 41 62.04 93.37 -16.60
N LEU A 42 62.68 92.38 -17.25
CA LEU A 42 61.96 91.26 -17.86
C LEU A 42 61.29 90.37 -16.82
N ALA A 43 61.99 90.10 -15.71
CA ALA A 43 61.48 89.33 -14.59
C ALA A 43 60.36 90.07 -13.84
N PHE A 44 60.46 91.40 -13.72
CA PHE A 44 59.43 92.22 -13.08
C PHE A 44 58.17 92.31 -13.94
N ASN A 45 58.32 92.64 -15.24
CA ASN A 45 57.19 92.77 -16.16
C ASN A 45 56.46 91.43 -16.39
N ASN A 46 57.19 90.31 -16.38
CA ASN A 46 56.61 88.97 -16.58
C ASN A 46 56.55 88.12 -15.30
N TYR A 47 56.68 88.74 -14.12
CA TYR A 47 56.76 88.03 -12.83
C TYR A 47 55.59 87.05 -12.65
N ARG A 48 54.38 87.50 -12.99
CA ARG A 48 53.17 86.68 -12.85
C ARG A 48 53.21 85.44 -13.73
N THR A 49 53.66 85.58 -14.99
CA THR A 49 53.80 84.45 -15.92
C THR A 49 54.84 83.46 -15.45
N TYR A 50 55.99 83.92 -14.92
CA TYR A 50 57.00 83.03 -14.36
C TYR A 50 56.54 82.35 -13.06
N ALA A 51 55.82 83.06 -12.19
CA ALA A 51 55.26 82.49 -10.97
C ALA A 51 54.19 81.43 -11.29
N ASP A 52 53.30 81.70 -12.25
CA ASP A 52 52.28 80.74 -12.67
C ASP A 52 52.89 79.56 -13.46
N ALA A 53 53.92 79.78 -14.28
CA ALA A 53 54.69 78.71 -14.92
C ALA A 53 55.42 77.82 -13.89
N GLY A 54 55.97 78.42 -12.83
CA GLY A 54 56.57 77.70 -11.71
C GLY A 54 55.55 76.88 -10.93
N ARG A 55 54.39 77.47 -10.61
CA ARG A 55 53.28 76.77 -9.92
C ARG A 55 52.73 75.61 -10.73
N THR A 56 52.50 75.82 -12.03
CA THR A 56 52.01 74.77 -12.93
C THR A 56 53.05 73.67 -13.13
N THR A 57 54.34 74.01 -13.20
CA THR A 57 55.44 73.03 -13.23
C THR A 57 55.47 72.21 -11.95
N GLN A 58 55.37 72.85 -10.78
CA GLN A 58 55.31 72.17 -9.49
C GLN A 58 54.09 71.23 -9.42
N HIS A 59 52.91 71.72 -9.82
CA HIS A 59 51.69 70.91 -9.84
C HIS A 59 51.82 69.70 -10.79
N CYS A 60 52.42 69.89 -11.97
CA CYS A 60 52.72 68.78 -12.87
C CYS A 60 53.68 67.78 -12.23
N THR A 61 54.74 68.23 -11.54
CA THR A 61 55.67 67.31 -10.86
C THR A 61 55.00 66.52 -9.73
N GLU A 62 54.08 67.13 -8.98
CA GLU A 62 53.28 66.47 -7.95
C GLU A 62 52.36 65.40 -8.56
N ILE A 63 51.66 65.70 -9.66
CA ILE A 63 50.80 64.73 -10.36
C ILE A 63 51.64 63.58 -10.93
N PHE A 64 52.77 63.87 -11.57
CA PHE A 64 53.64 62.83 -12.15
C PHE A 64 54.23 61.92 -11.06
N THR A 65 54.59 62.48 -9.90
CA THR A 65 55.07 61.66 -8.77
C THR A 65 53.96 60.79 -8.19
N GLU A 66 52.74 61.30 -8.04
CA GLU A 66 51.58 60.49 -7.62
C GLU A 66 51.26 59.38 -8.63
N MET A 67 51.31 59.69 -9.93
CA MET A 67 51.05 58.74 -11.00
C MET A 67 52.13 57.65 -11.06
N SER A 68 53.41 58.02 -10.90
CA SER A 68 54.52 57.06 -10.81
C SER A 68 54.37 56.13 -9.60
N GLU A 69 53.94 56.65 -8.45
CA GLU A 69 53.77 55.82 -7.25
C GLU A 69 52.59 54.84 -7.40
N LYS A 70 51.46 55.29 -7.96
CA LYS A 70 50.33 54.39 -8.29
C LYS A 70 50.74 53.32 -9.32
N LEU A 71 51.50 53.71 -10.35
CA LEU A 71 52.05 52.77 -11.33
C LEU A 71 52.98 51.73 -10.70
N ARG A 72 53.80 52.14 -9.72
CA ARG A 72 54.68 51.23 -8.98
C ARG A 72 53.87 50.19 -8.21
N VAL A 73 52.84 50.60 -7.47
CA VAL A 73 51.95 49.69 -6.73
C VAL A 73 51.26 48.70 -7.67
N VAL A 74 50.71 49.18 -8.79
CA VAL A 74 50.09 48.30 -9.79
C VAL A 74 51.11 47.34 -10.38
N SER A 75 52.31 47.81 -10.71
CA SER A 75 53.39 46.97 -11.23
C SER A 75 53.81 45.88 -10.25
N GLU A 76 53.76 46.13 -8.94
CA GLU A 76 54.03 45.12 -7.90
C GLU A 76 52.88 44.13 -7.69
N GLN A 77 51.63 44.52 -7.98
CA GLN A 77 50.45 43.66 -7.85
C GLN A 77 50.25 42.71 -9.04
N ILE A 78 50.65 43.11 -10.24
CA ILE A 78 50.51 42.28 -11.46
C ILE A 78 51.17 40.89 -11.30
N PRO A 79 52.41 40.74 -10.79
CA PRO A 79 53.03 39.43 -10.56
C PRO A 79 52.27 38.58 -9.55
N LYS A 80 51.74 39.19 -8.48
CA LYS A 80 50.95 38.47 -7.48
C LYS A 80 49.67 37.91 -8.11
N LEU A 81 48.94 38.74 -8.84
CA LEU A 81 47.74 38.30 -9.58
C LEU A 81 48.06 37.19 -10.59
N ALA A 82 49.18 37.32 -11.32
CA ALA A 82 49.62 36.29 -12.26
C ALA A 82 49.90 34.95 -11.55
N SER A 83 50.55 35.00 -10.38
CA SER A 83 50.82 33.79 -9.58
C SER A 83 49.54 33.15 -9.03
N GLU A 84 48.58 33.95 -8.57
CA GLU A 84 47.29 33.45 -8.09
C GLU A 84 46.50 32.81 -9.23
N LEU A 85 46.45 33.43 -10.41
CA LEU A 85 45.80 32.87 -11.60
C LEU A 85 46.44 31.56 -12.06
N GLN A 86 47.78 31.45 -12.00
CA GLN A 86 48.46 30.19 -12.29
C GLN A 86 48.08 29.11 -11.27
N SER A 87 48.06 29.43 -9.98
CA SER A 87 47.66 28.49 -8.93
C SER A 87 46.20 28.03 -9.10
N PHE A 88 45.32 28.96 -9.44
CA PHE A 88 43.91 28.68 -9.73
C PHE A 88 43.77 27.77 -10.94
N HIS A 89 44.52 28.04 -12.01
CA HIS A 89 44.51 27.19 -13.20
C HIS A 89 44.99 25.77 -12.90
N THR A 90 46.07 25.61 -12.13
CA THR A 90 46.55 24.29 -11.70
C THR A 90 45.52 23.57 -10.83
N CYS A 91 44.88 24.27 -9.89
CA CYS A 91 43.83 23.72 -9.04
C CYS A 91 42.60 23.28 -9.88
N ALA A 92 42.12 24.14 -10.77
CA ALA A 92 40.99 23.84 -11.66
C ALA A 92 41.28 22.63 -12.54
N LYS A 93 42.51 22.49 -13.06
CA LYS A 93 42.92 21.32 -13.84
C LYS A 93 42.93 20.04 -13.01
N ASN A 94 43.44 20.09 -11.78
CA ASN A 94 43.42 18.94 -10.88
C ASN A 94 41.98 18.51 -10.57
N VAL A 95 41.09 19.45 -10.26
CA VAL A 95 39.67 19.17 -10.02
C VAL A 95 39.00 18.56 -11.25
N SER A 96 39.30 19.06 -12.46
CA SER A 96 38.77 18.48 -13.70
C SER A 96 39.21 17.02 -13.87
N ASN A 97 40.49 16.72 -13.61
CA ASN A 97 41.00 15.35 -13.72
C ASN A 97 40.36 14.42 -12.68
N GLU A 98 40.22 14.87 -11.43
CA GLU A 98 39.52 14.12 -10.38
C GLU A 98 38.07 13.82 -10.78
N LEU A 99 37.39 14.80 -11.38
CA LEU A 99 36.02 14.65 -11.86
C LEU A 99 35.92 13.62 -12.99
N ASP A 100 36.86 13.62 -13.93
CA ASP A 100 36.95 12.61 -15.00
C ASP A 100 37.18 11.19 -14.43
N ILE A 101 38.03 11.05 -13.41
CA ILE A 101 38.26 9.78 -12.71
C ILE A 101 36.98 9.30 -12.02
N VAL A 102 36.30 10.18 -11.29
CA VAL A 102 35.02 9.83 -10.62
C VAL A 102 33.96 9.47 -11.65
N GLN A 103 33.86 10.22 -12.74
CA GLN A 103 32.88 9.98 -13.79
C GLN A 103 33.13 8.63 -14.49
N SER A 104 34.40 8.29 -14.76
CA SER A 104 34.75 6.96 -15.29
C SER A 104 34.51 5.83 -14.29
N ALA A 105 34.73 6.06 -12.98
CA ALA A 105 34.43 5.09 -11.93
C ALA A 105 32.93 4.79 -11.78
N CYS A 106 32.06 5.77 -12.05
CA CYS A 106 30.61 5.63 -12.02
C CYS A 106 29.99 5.03 -13.30
N GLN A 107 30.78 4.78 -14.35
CA GLN A 107 30.27 4.10 -15.54
C GLN A 107 29.90 2.65 -15.21
N LYS A 108 28.80 2.16 -15.80
CA LYS A 108 28.28 0.81 -15.52
C LYS A 108 29.25 -0.33 -15.87
N GLU A 109 30.21 -0.06 -16.75
CA GLU A 109 31.25 -0.97 -17.22
C GLU A 109 32.45 -1.05 -16.27
N SER A 110 32.52 -0.18 -15.26
CA SER A 110 33.58 -0.17 -14.26
C SER A 110 33.38 -1.29 -13.25
N ALA A 111 34.46 -2.00 -12.92
CA ALA A 111 34.46 -3.00 -11.84
C ALA A 111 34.05 -2.41 -10.47
N LEU A 112 34.24 -1.09 -10.26
CA LEU A 112 33.76 -0.41 -9.06
C LEU A 112 32.24 -0.31 -9.02
N TRP A 113 31.58 -0.13 -10.17
CA TRP A 113 30.13 -0.13 -10.25
C TRP A 113 29.56 -1.52 -9.98
N GLU A 114 30.20 -2.57 -10.51
CA GLU A 114 29.84 -3.96 -10.16
C GLU A 114 29.92 -4.15 -8.64
N LEU A 115 31.04 -3.82 -8.01
CA LEU A 115 31.22 -3.92 -6.55
C LEU A 115 30.19 -3.11 -5.75
N LEU A 116 29.88 -1.89 -6.19
CA LEU A 116 28.91 -1.01 -5.52
C LEU A 116 27.46 -1.50 -5.71
N SER A 117 27.17 -2.17 -6.83
CA SER A 117 25.86 -2.73 -7.14
C SER A 117 25.62 -4.09 -6.48
N LEU A 118 26.68 -4.82 -6.07
CA LEU A 118 26.58 -6.14 -5.45
C LEU A 118 25.64 -6.16 -4.24
N PRO A 119 25.68 -5.23 -3.26
CA PRO A 119 24.75 -5.25 -2.14
C PRO A 119 23.28 -5.16 -2.56
N SER A 120 22.98 -4.33 -3.55
CA SER A 120 21.62 -4.22 -4.11
C SER A 120 21.21 -5.51 -4.79
N ALA A 121 22.09 -6.06 -5.64
CA ALA A 121 21.82 -7.30 -6.36
C ALA A 121 21.64 -8.50 -5.41
N ILE A 122 22.46 -8.57 -4.35
CA ILE A 122 22.34 -9.59 -3.30
C ILE A 122 21.05 -9.40 -2.51
N ALA A 123 20.69 -8.16 -2.16
CA ALA A 123 19.44 -7.86 -1.47
C ALA A 123 18.23 -8.30 -2.29
N ASP A 124 18.19 -7.98 -3.58
CA ASP A 124 17.12 -8.38 -4.49
C ASP A 124 17.01 -9.91 -4.57
N LYS A 125 18.15 -10.60 -4.72
CA LYS A 125 18.20 -12.07 -4.73
C LYS A 125 17.75 -12.70 -3.41
N LEU A 126 18.09 -12.09 -2.27
CA LEU A 126 17.65 -12.56 -0.95
C LEU A 126 16.13 -12.36 -0.76
N VAL A 127 15.58 -11.24 -1.26
CA VAL A 127 14.13 -10.99 -1.22
C VAL A 127 13.39 -12.01 -2.08
N GLU A 128 13.87 -12.28 -3.30
CA GLU A 128 13.31 -13.29 -4.21
C GLU A 128 13.36 -14.70 -3.59
N ALA A 129 14.52 -15.10 -3.06
CA ALA A 129 14.69 -16.40 -2.40
C ALA A 129 13.79 -16.53 -1.16
N ARG A 130 13.61 -15.46 -0.38
CA ARG A 130 12.70 -15.43 0.77
C ARG A 130 11.25 -15.62 0.32
N SER A 131 10.80 -14.92 -0.73
CA SER A 131 9.43 -15.09 -1.25
C SER A 131 9.17 -16.51 -1.71
N PHE A 132 10.12 -17.10 -2.45
CA PHE A 132 10.01 -18.47 -2.93
C PHE A 132 9.94 -19.48 -1.77
N LEU A 133 10.81 -19.34 -0.77
CA LEU A 133 10.84 -20.25 0.38
C LEU A 133 9.58 -20.10 1.25
N LEU A 134 9.07 -18.88 1.44
CA LEU A 134 7.80 -18.66 2.12
C LEU A 134 6.65 -19.34 1.38
N GLU A 135 6.59 -19.18 0.06
CA GLU A 135 5.57 -19.82 -0.77
C GLU A 135 5.66 -21.35 -0.70
N GLU A 136 6.85 -21.93 -0.77
CA GLU A 136 7.05 -23.37 -0.63
C GLU A 136 6.61 -23.88 0.76
N LEU A 137 6.98 -23.18 1.84
CA LEU A 137 6.59 -23.54 3.20
C LEU A 137 5.08 -23.38 3.40
N PHE A 138 4.46 -22.33 2.87
CA PHE A 138 3.03 -22.12 3.01
C PHE A 138 2.20 -23.08 2.15
N ASN A 139 2.68 -23.41 0.95
CA ASN A 139 2.05 -24.40 0.07
C ASN A 139 1.94 -25.78 0.72
N LYS A 140 2.83 -26.11 1.67
CA LYS A 140 2.67 -27.33 2.46
C LYS A 140 1.32 -27.32 3.20
N PHE A 141 0.93 -26.21 3.86
CA PHE A 141 -0.36 -26.12 4.56
C PHE A 141 -1.60 -26.28 3.66
N SER A 142 -1.44 -26.10 2.34
CA SER A 142 -2.49 -26.35 1.34
C SER A 142 -2.69 -27.83 1.00
N GLY A 143 -2.08 -28.75 1.76
CA GLY A 143 -2.20 -30.20 1.63
C GLY A 143 -2.45 -30.91 2.96
N PRO A 144 -2.56 -32.25 2.95
CA PRO A 144 -2.66 -33.03 4.17
C PRO A 144 -1.32 -32.96 4.93
N LEU A 145 -1.34 -32.37 6.12
CA LEU A 145 -0.19 -32.34 7.01
C LEU A 145 -0.56 -32.84 8.39
N ASP A 146 0.36 -33.57 9.00
CA ASP A 146 0.32 -33.91 10.42
C ASP A 146 0.75 -32.72 11.29
N LEU A 147 0.37 -32.78 12.57
CA LEU A 147 0.64 -31.71 13.52
C LEU A 147 2.15 -31.48 13.74
N ALA A 148 2.95 -32.55 13.79
CA ALA A 148 4.37 -32.44 14.06
C ALA A 148 5.10 -31.73 12.90
N SER A 149 4.84 -32.15 11.65
CA SER A 149 5.38 -31.44 10.48
C SER A 149 4.88 -30.00 10.39
N SER A 150 3.62 -29.74 10.72
CA SER A 150 3.06 -28.38 10.70
C SER A 150 3.77 -27.46 11.69
N ILE A 151 4.04 -27.91 12.92
CA ILE A 151 4.80 -27.15 13.93
C ILE A 151 6.24 -26.89 13.44
N GLN A 152 6.88 -27.88 12.80
CA GLN A 152 8.22 -27.69 12.23
C GLN A 152 8.23 -26.65 11.12
N VAL A 153 7.25 -26.68 10.20
CA VAL A 153 7.10 -25.69 9.13
C VAL A 153 6.90 -24.30 9.75
N VAL A 154 6.01 -24.14 10.73
CA VAL A 154 5.81 -22.85 11.39
C VAL A 154 7.08 -22.38 12.11
N ASN A 155 7.80 -23.27 12.79
CA ASN A 155 9.07 -22.91 13.44
C ASN A 155 10.12 -22.45 12.44
N ASN A 156 10.16 -23.02 11.23
CA ASN A 156 11.03 -22.55 10.16
C ASN A 156 10.59 -21.18 9.61
N VAL A 157 9.28 -20.98 9.43
CA VAL A 157 8.73 -19.68 9.01
C VAL A 157 9.00 -18.59 10.05
N ARG A 158 8.94 -18.89 11.36
CA ARG A 158 9.25 -17.95 12.44
C ARG A 158 10.71 -17.50 12.47
N LYS A 159 11.64 -18.28 11.92
CA LYS A 159 13.05 -17.90 11.80
C LYS A 159 13.28 -16.90 10.67
N MET A 160 12.31 -16.69 9.78
CA MET A 160 12.44 -15.76 8.68
C MET A 160 12.25 -14.30 9.15
N PRO A 161 13.11 -13.38 8.71
CA PRO A 161 13.01 -11.98 9.12
C PRO A 161 11.76 -11.30 8.51
N ASN A 162 11.31 -10.23 9.17
CA ASN A 162 10.25 -9.33 8.71
C ASN A 162 8.89 -10.00 8.44
N LEU A 163 8.53 -11.03 9.21
CA LEU A 163 7.20 -11.62 9.19
C LEU A 163 6.49 -11.35 10.52
N THR A 164 5.35 -10.68 10.47
CA THR A 164 4.55 -10.39 11.67
C THR A 164 3.75 -11.62 12.11
N SER A 165 3.45 -11.74 13.40
CA SER A 165 2.59 -12.80 13.94
C SER A 165 1.21 -12.80 13.27
N THR A 166 0.67 -11.62 12.97
CA THR A 166 -0.61 -11.45 12.25
C THR A 166 -0.54 -11.98 10.83
N GLN A 167 0.51 -11.65 10.06
CA GLN A 167 0.69 -12.18 8.70
C GLN A 167 0.82 -13.70 8.72
N LEU A 168 1.58 -14.25 9.66
CA LEU A 168 1.71 -15.70 9.82
C LEU A 168 0.36 -16.37 10.09
N ARG A 169 -0.45 -15.82 11.03
CA ARG A 169 -1.80 -16.31 11.34
C ARG A 169 -2.70 -16.31 10.10
N ILE A 170 -2.75 -15.17 9.40
CA ILE A 170 -3.58 -15.02 8.19
C ILE A 170 -3.12 -15.98 7.09
N CYS A 171 -1.82 -16.05 6.79
CA CYS A 171 -1.31 -16.91 5.72
C CYS A 171 -1.57 -18.40 5.99
N ILE A 172 -1.38 -18.88 7.23
CA ILE A 172 -1.71 -20.27 7.58
C ILE A 172 -3.20 -20.54 7.36
N LEU A 173 -4.08 -19.67 7.90
CA LEU A 173 -5.52 -19.84 7.75
C LEU A 173 -5.97 -19.78 6.29
N GLN A 174 -5.38 -18.90 5.48
CA GLN A 174 -5.65 -18.80 4.04
C GLN A 174 -5.27 -20.08 3.28
N HIS A 175 -4.10 -20.65 3.54
CA HIS A 175 -3.67 -21.89 2.87
C HIS A 175 -4.50 -23.09 3.31
N ARG A 176 -4.94 -23.12 4.58
CA ARG A 176 -5.88 -24.14 5.08
C ARG A 176 -7.28 -23.98 4.49
N ASP A 177 -7.73 -22.75 4.24
CA ASP A 177 -8.98 -22.48 3.53
C ASP A 177 -8.90 -22.93 2.06
N ILE A 178 -7.78 -22.68 1.38
CA ILE A 178 -7.52 -23.22 0.03
C ILE A 178 -7.60 -24.75 0.03
N TYR A 179 -7.00 -25.42 1.01
CA TYR A 179 -7.07 -26.88 1.14
C TYR A 179 -8.52 -27.37 1.33
N LEU A 180 -9.27 -26.73 2.22
CA LEU A 180 -10.68 -27.04 2.47
C LEU A 180 -11.52 -26.87 1.19
N ASN A 181 -11.37 -25.74 0.51
CA ASN A 181 -12.12 -25.44 -0.72
C ASN A 181 -11.80 -26.43 -1.85
N ARG A 182 -10.55 -26.91 -1.94
CA ARG A 182 -10.17 -27.99 -2.87
C ARG A 182 -10.92 -29.28 -2.53
N GLN A 183 -10.89 -29.71 -1.27
CA GLN A 183 -11.59 -30.92 -0.82
C GLN A 183 -13.11 -30.85 -1.06
N ILE A 184 -13.72 -29.67 -0.85
CA ILE A 184 -15.15 -29.46 -1.12
C ILE A 184 -15.44 -29.46 -2.63
N SER A 185 -14.57 -28.87 -3.45
CA SER A 185 -14.73 -28.85 -4.91
C SER A 185 -14.76 -30.27 -5.49
N ASP A 186 -13.92 -31.16 -4.99
CA ASP A 186 -13.81 -32.56 -5.43
C ASP A 186 -15.10 -33.36 -5.19
N ILE A 187 -15.91 -33.00 -4.19
CA ILE A 187 -17.15 -33.71 -3.85
C ILE A 187 -18.42 -33.11 -4.44
N THR A 188 -18.34 -31.95 -5.12
CA THR A 188 -19.52 -31.17 -5.57
C THR A 188 -20.53 -31.98 -6.41
N ASN A 189 -20.05 -32.98 -7.15
CA ASN A 189 -20.87 -33.81 -8.03
C ASN A 189 -21.43 -35.09 -7.36
N HIS A 190 -21.17 -35.31 -6.07
CA HIS A 190 -21.56 -36.54 -5.38
C HIS A 190 -23.03 -36.49 -4.90
N PRO A 191 -23.82 -37.58 -5.04
CA PRO A 191 -25.23 -37.61 -4.62
C PRO A 191 -25.42 -37.33 -3.10
N GLU A 192 -24.44 -37.69 -2.28
CA GLU A 192 -24.40 -37.41 -0.83
C GLU A 192 -23.50 -36.23 -0.46
N PHE A 193 -23.42 -35.20 -1.32
CA PHE A 193 -22.57 -34.03 -1.10
C PHE A 193 -22.73 -33.42 0.30
N ALA A 194 -23.96 -33.24 0.78
CA ALA A 194 -24.25 -32.67 2.10
C ALA A 194 -23.52 -33.39 3.25
N ILE A 195 -23.61 -34.71 3.25
CA ILE A 195 -23.08 -35.56 4.32
C ILE A 195 -21.55 -35.55 4.29
N ARG A 196 -20.97 -35.74 3.10
CA ARG A 196 -19.52 -35.75 2.93
C ARG A 196 -18.91 -34.38 3.19
N ALA A 197 -19.58 -33.31 2.79
CA ALA A 197 -19.15 -31.95 3.10
C ALA A 197 -19.05 -31.76 4.61
N ILE A 198 -20.08 -32.14 5.38
CA ILE A 198 -20.06 -32.02 6.85
C ILE A 198 -18.88 -32.77 7.47
N GLU A 199 -18.55 -33.97 6.97
CA GLU A 199 -17.41 -34.75 7.44
C GLU A 199 -16.07 -34.08 7.09
N ILE A 200 -15.90 -33.58 5.87
CA ILE A 200 -14.70 -32.85 5.45
C ILE A 200 -14.53 -31.57 6.28
N TYR A 201 -15.61 -30.81 6.49
CA TYR A 201 -15.61 -29.63 7.36
C TYR A 201 -15.21 -30.02 8.79
N ARG A 202 -15.72 -31.14 9.32
CA ARG A 202 -15.34 -31.62 10.66
C ARG A 202 -13.85 -31.86 10.78
N ASP A 203 -13.31 -32.66 9.87
CA ASP A 203 -11.93 -33.13 9.97
C ASP A 203 -10.96 -31.97 9.67
N CYS A 204 -11.19 -31.20 8.61
CA CYS A 204 -10.33 -30.08 8.23
C CYS A 204 -10.37 -28.92 9.25
N MET A 205 -11.54 -28.58 9.80
CA MET A 205 -11.66 -27.53 10.81
C MET A 205 -11.04 -27.96 12.13
N TYR A 206 -11.26 -29.23 12.53
CA TYR A 206 -10.65 -29.76 13.75
C TYR A 206 -9.12 -29.72 13.65
N ASP A 207 -8.54 -30.22 12.57
CA ASP A 207 -7.09 -30.19 12.35
C ASP A 207 -6.54 -28.77 12.33
N THR A 208 -7.25 -27.84 11.68
CA THR A 208 -6.84 -26.43 11.60
C THR A 208 -6.89 -25.75 12.97
N LEU A 209 -7.90 -26.05 13.78
CA LEU A 209 -8.00 -25.54 15.15
C LEU A 209 -6.94 -26.13 16.06
N VAL A 210 -6.68 -27.43 15.96
CA VAL A 210 -5.62 -28.10 16.76
C VAL A 210 -4.27 -27.49 16.41
N LEU A 211 -3.98 -27.31 15.12
CA LEU A 211 -2.79 -26.63 14.65
C LEU A 211 -2.72 -25.20 15.19
N TYR A 212 -3.80 -24.44 15.06
CA TYR A 212 -3.83 -23.03 15.47
C TYR A 212 -3.58 -22.87 16.97
N LEU A 213 -4.21 -23.69 17.81
CA LEU A 213 -4.00 -23.67 19.26
C LEU A 213 -2.58 -24.11 19.65
N ALA A 214 -2.02 -25.10 18.96
CA ALA A 214 -0.65 -25.56 19.20
C ALA A 214 0.40 -24.51 18.81
N VAL A 215 0.14 -23.77 17.72
CA VAL A 215 1.06 -22.77 17.20
C VAL A 215 0.89 -21.42 17.91
N PHE A 216 -0.32 -20.99 18.23
CA PHE A 216 -0.63 -19.68 18.80
C PHE A 216 -1.36 -19.82 20.14
N PRO A 217 -0.64 -20.08 21.25
CA PRO A 217 -1.24 -20.26 22.57
C PRO A 217 -1.77 -18.97 23.23
N GLU A 218 -1.93 -17.87 22.49
CA GLU A 218 -2.39 -16.59 23.03
C GLU A 218 -3.93 -16.52 23.00
N ASN A 219 -4.53 -16.58 24.18
CA ASN A 219 -5.97 -16.49 24.43
C ASN A 219 -6.52 -15.11 24.05
N GLU A 220 -7.00 -14.94 22.81
CA GLU A 220 -8.05 -13.96 22.52
C GLU A 220 -9.37 -14.71 22.26
N PRO A 221 -10.47 -14.33 22.93
CA PRO A 221 -11.73 -15.04 22.79
C PRO A 221 -12.26 -14.87 21.36
N PRO A 222 -12.67 -15.96 20.69
CA PRO A 222 -13.18 -15.88 19.33
C PRO A 222 -14.48 -15.07 19.30
N ARG A 223 -14.52 -14.02 18.47
CA ARG A 223 -15.78 -13.38 18.05
C ARG A 223 -16.59 -14.43 17.29
N LYS A 224 -17.72 -14.81 17.88
CA LYS A 224 -18.72 -15.70 17.27
C LYS A 224 -19.47 -14.94 16.19
N ASP A 225 -19.10 -15.16 14.94
CA ASP A 225 -20.03 -15.02 13.82
C ASP A 225 -19.68 -16.03 12.74
N VAL A 226 -20.40 -17.15 12.76
CA VAL A 226 -20.48 -18.10 11.65
C VAL A 226 -21.95 -18.16 11.27
N SER A 227 -22.39 -17.08 10.63
CA SER A 227 -23.62 -17.05 9.86
C SER A 227 -23.23 -17.30 8.41
N HIS A 228 -24.06 -18.06 7.69
CA HIS A 228 -23.86 -18.55 6.32
C HIS A 228 -23.16 -19.91 6.22
N LEU A 229 -23.89 -20.98 6.52
CA LEU A 229 -23.71 -22.21 5.75
C LEU A 229 -25.02 -23.02 5.73
N PHE A 230 -25.25 -23.66 4.59
CA PHE A 230 -26.24 -24.71 4.28
C PHE A 230 -27.63 -24.27 3.79
N LEU A 231 -27.75 -24.22 2.46
CA LEU A 231 -28.98 -24.56 1.73
C LEU A 231 -28.69 -25.87 0.98
N LEU A 232 -29.25 -26.98 1.45
CA LEU A 232 -29.17 -28.27 0.77
C LEU A 232 -30.58 -28.86 0.67
N ASN A 233 -31.05 -29.00 -0.57
CA ASN A 233 -32.25 -29.74 -0.92
C ASN A 233 -31.85 -31.20 -1.21
N GLY A 234 -32.61 -32.15 -0.66
CA GLY A 234 -32.60 -33.53 -1.17
C GLY A 234 -31.94 -34.63 -0.32
N VAL A 235 -31.71 -34.42 0.97
CA VAL A 235 -31.15 -35.47 1.86
C VAL A 235 -32.03 -35.64 3.11
N ASP A 236 -32.04 -36.86 3.68
CA ASP A 236 -32.73 -37.17 4.93
C ASP A 236 -32.26 -36.23 6.07
N MET A 237 -33.20 -35.42 6.56
CA MET A 237 -32.96 -34.33 7.51
C MET A 237 -32.48 -34.84 8.88
N CYS A 238 -32.89 -36.05 9.28
CA CYS A 238 -32.44 -36.69 10.52
C CYS A 238 -30.94 -36.97 10.50
N THR A 239 -30.45 -37.47 9.36
CA THR A 239 -29.04 -37.80 9.15
C THR A 239 -28.18 -36.54 9.12
N ILE A 240 -28.63 -35.48 8.42
CA ILE A 240 -27.96 -34.17 8.41
C ILE A 240 -27.88 -33.58 9.82
N TRP A 241 -28.99 -33.57 10.55
CA TRP A 241 -29.02 -33.05 11.92
C TRP A 241 -28.02 -33.76 12.82
N SER A 242 -28.03 -35.10 12.79
CA SER A 242 -27.13 -35.92 13.62
C SER A 242 -25.66 -35.64 13.31
N LYS A 243 -25.31 -35.50 12.03
CA LYS A 243 -23.93 -35.16 11.61
C LYS A 243 -23.55 -33.72 11.96
N LEU A 244 -24.45 -32.75 11.80
CA LEU A 244 -24.20 -31.36 12.21
C LEU A 244 -24.07 -31.20 13.73
N MET A 245 -24.89 -31.93 14.50
CA MET A 245 -24.77 -31.96 15.95
C MET A 245 -23.48 -32.63 16.40
N SER A 246 -23.06 -33.71 15.73
CA SER A 246 -21.77 -34.35 15.97
C SER A 246 -20.60 -33.41 15.64
N LEU A 247 -20.68 -32.65 14.55
CA LEU A 247 -19.70 -31.62 14.18
C LEU A 247 -19.64 -30.50 15.23
N ALA A 248 -20.79 -29.96 15.64
CA ALA A 248 -20.86 -28.91 16.65
C ALA A 248 -20.35 -29.40 18.01
N ALA A 249 -20.61 -30.67 18.37
CA ALA A 249 -20.07 -31.28 19.57
C ALA A 249 -18.55 -31.51 19.50
N SER A 250 -18.01 -31.92 18.35
CA SER A 250 -16.55 -32.10 18.20
C SER A 250 -15.80 -30.79 18.34
N LEU A 251 -16.34 -29.70 17.76
CA LEU A 251 -15.76 -28.35 17.84
C LEU A 251 -16.04 -27.67 19.20
N GLY A 252 -17.14 -28.03 19.87
CA GLY A 252 -17.48 -27.54 21.21
C GLY A 252 -16.44 -27.87 22.27
N ARG A 253 -15.75 -29.02 22.13
CA ARG A 253 -14.60 -29.39 23.00
C ARG A 253 -13.42 -28.41 22.90
N MET A 254 -13.35 -27.64 21.81
CA MET A 254 -12.32 -26.64 21.54
C MET A 254 -12.83 -25.20 21.75
N GLY A 255 -14.02 -25.03 22.37
CA GLY A 255 -14.61 -23.73 22.68
C GLY A 255 -15.54 -23.15 21.61
N LEU A 256 -15.74 -23.84 20.49
CA LEU A 256 -16.64 -23.43 19.40
C LEU A 256 -17.92 -24.24 19.42
N ASP A 257 -18.88 -23.84 20.24
CA ASP A 257 -20.22 -24.45 20.28
C ASP A 257 -21.25 -23.59 19.52
N PHE A 258 -21.78 -24.16 18.43
CA PHE A 258 -22.82 -23.56 17.60
C PHE A 258 -24.07 -24.44 17.48
N ARG A 259 -24.29 -25.38 18.41
CA ARG A 259 -25.49 -26.22 18.43
C ARG A 259 -26.79 -25.40 18.41
N ALA A 260 -26.83 -24.27 19.11
CA ALA A 260 -27.97 -23.36 19.08
C ALA A 260 -28.26 -22.81 17.66
N LEU A 261 -27.22 -22.45 16.90
CA LEU A 261 -27.35 -21.98 15.52
C LEU A 261 -27.83 -23.10 14.58
N VAL A 262 -27.33 -24.32 14.77
CA VAL A 262 -27.79 -25.52 14.02
C VAL A 262 -29.27 -25.75 14.25
N VAL A 263 -29.73 -25.69 15.50
CA VAL A 263 -31.14 -25.83 15.88
C VAL A 263 -32.00 -24.76 15.19
N ASP A 264 -31.59 -23.50 15.27
CA ASP A 264 -32.36 -22.39 14.70
C ASP A 264 -32.44 -22.46 13.17
N CYS A 265 -31.35 -22.83 12.50
CA CYS A 265 -31.28 -22.96 11.05
C CYS A 265 -32.18 -24.11 10.55
N LEU A 266 -32.01 -25.32 11.11
CA LEU A 266 -32.76 -26.50 10.68
C LEU A 266 -34.25 -26.38 11.01
N THR A 267 -34.60 -25.73 12.13
CA THR A 267 -36.01 -25.42 12.44
C THR A 267 -36.64 -24.49 11.39
N LYS A 268 -35.90 -23.50 10.88
CA LYS A 268 -36.38 -22.63 9.79
C LYS A 268 -36.55 -23.43 8.50
N MET A 269 -35.58 -24.28 8.13
CA MET A 269 -35.65 -25.10 6.92
C MET A 269 -36.83 -26.08 6.93
N VAL A 270 -37.07 -26.77 8.05
CA VAL A 270 -38.21 -27.69 8.20
C VAL A 270 -39.53 -26.93 8.06
N LEU A 271 -39.64 -25.74 8.66
CA LEU A 271 -40.83 -24.89 8.55
C LEU A 271 -41.08 -24.44 7.10
N GLU A 272 -40.03 -24.07 6.38
CA GLU A 272 -40.11 -23.67 4.97
C GLU A 272 -40.51 -24.84 4.08
N ARG A 273 -39.92 -26.03 4.27
CA ARG A 273 -40.30 -27.25 3.55
C ARG A 273 -41.76 -27.61 3.78
N PHE A 274 -42.23 -27.56 5.03
CA PHE A 274 -43.63 -27.80 5.37
C PHE A 274 -44.57 -26.80 4.69
N ARG A 275 -44.24 -25.50 4.75
CA ARG A 275 -45.01 -24.44 4.08
C ARG A 275 -45.06 -24.65 2.57
N SER A 276 -43.95 -25.02 1.96
CA SER A 276 -43.86 -25.29 0.53
C SER A 276 -44.66 -26.53 0.13
N SER A 277 -44.62 -27.60 0.94
CA SER A 277 -45.41 -28.82 0.72
C SER A 277 -46.91 -28.52 0.79
N ILE A 278 -47.38 -27.84 1.85
CA ILE A 278 -48.79 -27.41 1.95
C ILE A 278 -49.20 -26.54 0.76
N ARG A 279 -48.36 -25.58 0.35
CA ARG A 279 -48.65 -24.73 -0.80
C ARG A 279 -48.74 -25.54 -2.10
N ALA A 280 -47.84 -26.50 -2.30
CA ALA A 280 -47.87 -27.37 -3.47
C ALA A 280 -49.17 -28.19 -3.51
N THR A 281 -49.53 -28.86 -2.41
CA THR A 281 -50.78 -29.62 -2.27
C THR A 281 -52.01 -28.72 -2.47
N THR A 282 -51.99 -27.52 -1.92
CA THR A 282 -53.09 -26.54 -2.06
C THR A 282 -53.21 -26.03 -3.50
N ASN A 283 -52.09 -25.81 -4.19
CA ASN A 283 -52.10 -25.40 -5.59
C ASN A 283 -52.60 -26.52 -6.51
N VAL A 284 -52.23 -27.77 -6.25
CA VAL A 284 -52.75 -28.95 -6.99
C VAL A 284 -54.27 -29.00 -6.81
N PHE A 285 -54.75 -28.93 -5.57
CA PHE A 285 -56.18 -28.89 -5.30
C PHE A 285 -56.88 -27.74 -6.01
N LEU A 286 -56.41 -26.49 -5.90
CA LEU A 286 -57.03 -25.32 -6.53
C LEU A 286 -57.00 -25.37 -8.07
N ASN A 287 -56.00 -26.01 -8.67
CA ASN A 287 -55.88 -26.11 -10.12
C ASN A 287 -56.75 -27.23 -10.70
N ASP A 288 -56.87 -28.36 -9.98
CA ASP A 288 -57.64 -29.53 -10.41
C ASP A 288 -59.13 -29.36 -10.06
N THR A 289 -59.46 -28.82 -8.89
CA THR A 289 -60.84 -28.57 -8.43
C THR A 289 -61.31 -27.14 -8.76
N LYS A 290 -61.39 -26.79 -10.05
CA LYS A 290 -61.91 -25.46 -10.42
C LYS A 290 -63.39 -25.24 -10.04
N VAL A 291 -64.16 -26.31 -9.78
CA VAL A 291 -65.53 -26.25 -9.23
C VAL A 291 -65.75 -27.48 -8.34
N LEU A 292 -65.89 -27.30 -7.02
CA LEU A 292 -66.40 -28.34 -6.14
C LEU A 292 -67.91 -28.47 -6.40
N SER A 293 -68.29 -29.40 -7.27
CA SER A 293 -69.69 -29.78 -7.48
C SER A 293 -70.18 -30.56 -6.26
N VAL A 294 -70.58 -29.85 -5.20
CA VAL A 294 -71.30 -30.46 -4.08
C VAL A 294 -72.65 -30.93 -4.63
N VAL A 295 -72.76 -32.23 -4.93
CA VAL A 295 -74.03 -32.86 -5.27
C VAL A 295 -74.89 -32.79 -4.01
N ASN A 296 -75.87 -31.89 -4.04
CA ASN A 296 -76.76 -31.60 -2.91
C ASN A 296 -77.90 -32.63 -2.79
N GLU A 297 -77.77 -33.81 -3.41
CA GLU A 297 -78.76 -34.88 -3.32
C GLU A 297 -78.50 -35.71 -2.07
N GLU A 298 -79.28 -35.40 -1.03
CA GLU A 298 -79.69 -36.25 0.08
C GLU A 298 -78.74 -37.41 0.46
N ILE A 299 -77.76 -37.09 1.31
CA ILE A 299 -76.88 -38.03 2.04
C ILE A 299 -77.68 -39.11 2.83
N SER A 300 -79.01 -38.97 2.95
CA SER A 300 -79.89 -39.86 3.70
C SER A 300 -80.23 -41.18 3.01
N SER A 301 -79.83 -41.41 1.74
CA SER A 301 -80.24 -42.63 0.99
C SER A 301 -79.18 -43.73 0.85
N LEU A 302 -77.96 -43.53 1.39
CA LEU A 302 -76.85 -44.50 1.26
C LEU A 302 -76.67 -45.47 2.44
N SER A 303 -77.65 -45.55 3.36
CA SER A 303 -77.73 -46.65 4.33
C SER A 303 -78.10 -47.97 3.63
N VAL A 304 -77.18 -48.48 2.80
CA VAL A 304 -77.26 -49.83 2.26
C VAL A 304 -76.70 -50.76 3.32
N ASP A 305 -77.58 -51.58 3.87
CA ASP A 305 -77.27 -52.77 4.67
C ASP A 305 -76.04 -53.48 4.09
N ARG A 306 -74.96 -53.59 4.87
CA ARG A 306 -73.78 -54.36 4.48
C ARG A 306 -73.51 -55.43 5.52
N ASP A 307 -73.80 -56.67 5.13
CA ASP A 307 -73.17 -57.87 5.69
C ASP A 307 -71.65 -57.75 5.50
N ILE A 308 -70.92 -57.48 6.59
CA ILE A 308 -69.45 -57.39 6.60
C ILE A 308 -68.88 -58.81 6.70
N PRO A 309 -68.08 -59.32 5.73
CA PRO A 309 -67.28 -60.51 5.94
C PRO A 309 -66.12 -60.18 6.88
N ALA A 310 -66.03 -60.89 8.00
CA ALA A 310 -65.15 -60.58 9.14
C ALA A 310 -63.62 -60.60 8.89
N ASN A 311 -63.12 -60.80 7.65
CA ASN A 311 -61.69 -60.99 7.37
C ASN A 311 -61.15 -60.29 6.10
N GLY A 312 -61.81 -59.25 5.60
CA GLY A 312 -61.26 -58.37 4.55
C GLY A 312 -60.70 -57.05 5.11
N PRO A 313 -59.76 -56.37 4.41
CA PRO A 313 -59.39 -55.01 4.77
C PRO A 313 -60.64 -54.11 4.77
N PRO A 314 -60.76 -53.16 5.72
CA PRO A 314 -61.96 -52.32 5.84
C PRO A 314 -62.18 -51.53 4.55
N VAL A 315 -63.31 -51.76 3.89
CA VAL A 315 -63.70 -51.03 2.68
C VAL A 315 -64.26 -49.66 3.12
N PRO A 316 -63.77 -48.54 2.56
CA PRO A 316 -64.24 -47.23 2.96
C PRO A 316 -65.75 -47.05 2.67
N PRO A 317 -66.49 -46.31 3.51
CA PRO A 317 -67.88 -45.93 3.25
C PRO A 317 -68.03 -45.20 1.90
N PRO A 318 -69.09 -45.50 1.10
CA PRO A 318 -69.30 -44.88 -0.21
C PRO A 318 -69.52 -43.36 -0.14
N GLU A 319 -69.89 -42.83 1.03
CA GLU A 319 -69.99 -41.39 1.27
C GLU A 319 -68.62 -40.69 1.17
N ILE A 320 -67.51 -41.39 1.41
CA ILE A 320 -66.14 -40.84 1.28
C ILE A 320 -65.76 -40.67 -0.19
N SER A 321 -66.25 -41.54 -1.09
CA SER A 321 -65.97 -41.44 -2.52
C SER A 321 -66.61 -40.21 -3.17
N LEU A 322 -67.61 -39.60 -2.52
CA LEU A 322 -68.19 -38.33 -2.97
C LEU A 322 -67.24 -37.14 -2.80
N TRP A 323 -66.19 -37.31 -1.98
CA TRP A 323 -65.25 -36.27 -1.57
C TRP A 323 -63.81 -36.60 -1.98
N ASP A 324 -63.61 -37.36 -3.06
CA ASP A 324 -62.30 -37.86 -3.49
C ASP A 324 -61.23 -36.76 -3.55
N ASP A 325 -61.55 -35.57 -4.08
CA ASP A 325 -60.60 -34.46 -4.17
C ASP A 325 -60.20 -33.90 -2.79
N ILE A 326 -61.14 -33.85 -1.84
CA ILE A 326 -60.87 -33.44 -0.45
C ILE A 326 -60.06 -34.50 0.26
N CYS A 327 -60.30 -35.79 -0.02
CA CYS A 327 -59.51 -36.88 0.51
C CYS A 327 -58.07 -36.85 -0.04
N ILE A 328 -57.88 -36.56 -1.33
CA ILE A 328 -56.56 -36.36 -1.94
C ILE A 328 -55.85 -35.16 -1.31
N TYR A 329 -56.54 -34.04 -1.13
CA TYR A 329 -55.99 -32.86 -0.46
C TYR A 329 -55.62 -33.15 1.01
N GLY A 330 -56.51 -33.84 1.73
CA GLY A 330 -56.31 -34.25 3.12
C GLY A 330 -55.12 -35.20 3.26
N ASN A 331 -54.98 -36.17 2.37
CA ASN A 331 -53.82 -37.06 2.32
C ASN A 331 -52.52 -36.28 2.06
N GLY A 332 -52.53 -35.31 1.14
CA GLY A 332 -51.37 -34.45 0.91
C GLY A 332 -50.99 -33.57 2.11
N ILE A 333 -51.97 -33.09 2.89
CA ILE A 333 -51.68 -32.41 4.18
C ILE A 333 -51.10 -33.41 5.20
N LEU A 334 -51.68 -34.61 5.29
CA LEU A 334 -51.21 -35.66 6.21
C LEU A 334 -49.79 -36.09 5.87
N ASP A 335 -49.44 -36.19 4.59
CA ASP A 335 -48.09 -36.46 4.12
C ASP A 335 -47.13 -35.32 4.50
N ALA A 336 -47.54 -34.06 4.32
CA ALA A 336 -46.77 -32.91 4.77
C ALA A 336 -46.54 -32.91 6.30
N ILE A 337 -47.53 -33.35 7.09
CA ILE A 337 -47.41 -33.51 8.54
C ILE A 337 -46.52 -34.71 8.89
N ASN A 338 -46.61 -35.82 8.14
CA ASN A 338 -45.76 -36.99 8.35
C ASN A 338 -44.29 -36.69 8.04
N ASP A 339 -44.01 -35.82 7.07
CA ASP A 339 -42.67 -35.32 6.78
C ASP A 339 -42.05 -34.55 7.96
N LEU A 340 -42.86 -33.94 8.84
CA LEU A 340 -42.37 -33.30 10.06
C LEU A 340 -41.84 -34.30 11.10
N ARG A 341 -42.14 -35.60 10.99
CA ARG A 341 -41.62 -36.63 11.91
C ARG A 341 -40.11 -36.79 11.80
N TYR A 342 -39.54 -36.45 10.64
CA TYR A 342 -38.09 -36.41 10.43
C TYR A 342 -37.46 -35.10 10.94
N SER A 343 -38.22 -34.28 11.67
CA SER A 343 -37.72 -33.11 12.39
C SER A 343 -37.28 -33.49 13.80
N PRO A 344 -36.12 -33.03 14.26
CA PRO A 344 -35.48 -33.55 15.46
C PRO A 344 -36.16 -33.18 16.79
N TYR A 345 -37.13 -32.25 16.81
CA TYR A 345 -37.92 -31.97 18.01
C TYR A 345 -39.34 -31.46 17.70
N PRO A 346 -40.39 -32.28 17.87
CA PRO A 346 -41.79 -31.86 17.77
C PRO A 346 -42.15 -30.70 18.71
N LEU A 347 -41.45 -30.56 19.84
CA LEU A 347 -41.69 -29.53 20.86
C LEU A 347 -41.27 -28.12 20.40
N LEU A 348 -40.20 -27.99 19.61
CA LEU A 348 -39.75 -26.71 19.04
C LEU A 348 -40.70 -26.22 17.95
N VAL A 349 -41.17 -27.15 17.12
CA VAL A 349 -42.21 -26.91 16.12
C VAL A 349 -43.50 -26.45 16.83
N ARG A 350 -43.93 -27.14 17.89
CA ARG A 350 -45.11 -26.78 18.69
C ARG A 350 -45.05 -25.34 19.24
N PHE A 351 -43.90 -24.90 19.76
CA PHE A 351 -43.74 -23.52 20.27
C PHE A 351 -43.89 -22.45 19.17
N ARG A 352 -43.36 -22.72 17.96
CA ARG A 352 -43.47 -21.78 16.83
C ARG A 352 -44.81 -21.82 16.11
N PHE A 353 -45.46 -22.98 16.05
CA PHE A 353 -46.81 -23.11 15.49
C PHE A 353 -47.87 -22.53 16.43
N SER A 354 -47.76 -22.76 17.74
CA SER A 354 -48.74 -22.21 18.69
C SER A 354 -48.68 -20.68 18.72
N SER A 355 -47.48 -20.07 18.72
CA SER A 355 -47.34 -18.61 18.73
C SER A 355 -47.94 -17.92 17.48
N LYS A 356 -48.01 -18.59 16.32
CA LYS A 356 -48.66 -18.05 15.11
C LYS A 356 -50.15 -18.40 15.01
N LEU A 357 -50.57 -19.59 15.43
CA LEU A 357 -51.98 -20.00 15.40
C LEU A 357 -52.82 -19.29 16.46
N TRP A 358 -52.26 -19.00 17.64
CA TRP A 358 -52.96 -18.22 18.67
C TRP A 358 -53.21 -16.77 18.24
N LYS A 359 -52.32 -16.19 17.42
CA LYS A 359 -52.53 -14.85 16.83
C LYS A 359 -53.70 -14.78 15.85
N TYR A 360 -54.01 -15.88 15.15
CA TYR A 360 -55.18 -15.95 14.26
C TYR A 360 -56.48 -16.21 15.04
N ARG A 361 -56.41 -16.90 16.18
CA ARG A 361 -57.57 -17.18 17.03
C ARG A 361 -58.12 -15.94 17.73
N GLU A 362 -57.27 -14.97 18.06
CA GLU A 362 -57.71 -13.66 18.58
C GLU A 362 -58.39 -12.79 17.53
N ILE A 363 -58.04 -12.93 16.24
CA ILE A 363 -58.66 -12.15 15.15
C ILE A 363 -60.05 -12.70 14.79
N SER A 364 -60.30 -14.00 14.96
CA SER A 364 -61.60 -14.61 14.67
C SER A 364 -62.64 -14.49 15.80
N PHE A 365 -62.24 -14.06 17.02
CA PHE A 365 -63.18 -13.83 18.14
C PHE A 365 -63.62 -12.37 18.30
N MET A 366 -63.11 -11.45 17.48
CA MET A 366 -63.56 -10.04 17.45
C MET A 366 -64.61 -9.73 16.37
N SER A 367 -65.06 -10.74 15.62
CA SER A 367 -66.18 -10.61 14.68
C SER A 367 -67.27 -11.60 15.04
N ILE A 368 -68.00 -11.28 16.12
CA ILE A 368 -69.40 -11.70 16.29
C ILE A 368 -70.25 -10.93 15.27
#